data_AF-A0A5B7FFH9-F1
#
_entry.id   AF-A0A5B7FFH9-F1
#
_cell.length_a   1.000
_cell.length_b   1.000
_cell.length_c   1.000
_cell.angle_alpha   90.00
_cell.angle_beta   90.00
_cell.angle_gamma   90.00
#
_symmetry.space_group_name_H-M   'P 1'
#
loop_
_entity.id
_entity.type
_entity.pdbx_description
1 polymer ?
#
loop_
_entity_poly.entity_id
_entity_poly.type
_entity_poly.pdbx_seq_one_letter_code
_entity_poly.pdbx_strand_id
1 'polypeptide(L)'
;MPGKMSVIFETCDLEEASPATVSRCGMIYMESKELGWRPLKDSYLASLPGAVKPEVRQMMDHVIEWLLPPLLKFVMNRCKFMIQTSELHLFQVQTIFILKNPQTKQNQQQAWTPNNLTYPLAIHIDNSQQHSPKLFSFTRLLDAHLDEVREADKPLGPKISEDKLTYLLQYVITFVLPWSLGSTITGASRRMFDQFYRKLLQGKVDGSPKPESFKLTKGMLPPESGLVYDFIYEKETQRWLSWHDIINQERLSIPSDAQV
;
A
#
# COMPACT_ATOMS: atom_id res chain seq x y z
N MET A 1 27.82 18.68 -28.21
CA MET A 1 28.02 17.96 -26.93
C MET A 1 29.25 17.06 -27.08
N PRO A 2 30.13 16.94 -26.08
CA PRO A 2 31.22 15.97 -26.12
C PRO A 2 30.66 14.56 -26.24
N GLY A 3 31.30 13.68 -27.01
CA GLY A 3 30.80 12.35 -27.39
C GLY A 3 30.58 11.33 -26.26
N LYS A 4 30.67 11.76 -24.99
CA LYS A 4 30.39 10.99 -23.78
C LYS A 4 29.15 11.45 -23.02
N MET A 5 28.46 12.50 -23.47
CA MET A 5 27.24 12.98 -22.82
C MET A 5 25.99 12.44 -23.52
N SER A 6 25.16 11.72 -22.78
CA SER A 6 23.81 11.30 -23.16
C SER A 6 22.78 12.05 -22.34
N VAL A 7 21.74 12.59 -22.99
CA VAL A 7 20.58 13.21 -22.32
C VAL A 7 19.35 12.35 -22.59
N ILE A 8 18.64 12.00 -21.52
CA ILE A 8 17.40 11.21 -21.56
C ILE A 8 16.32 12.03 -20.87
N PHE A 9 15.13 12.09 -21.46
CA PHE A 9 13.95 12.72 -20.87
C PHE A 9 12.73 11.82 -21.07
N GLU A 10 11.82 11.81 -20.09
CA GLU A 10 10.60 11.00 -20.08
C GLU A 10 9.42 11.88 -20.49
N THR A 11 8.72 11.53 -21.56
CA THR A 11 7.50 12.22 -22.04
C THR A 11 6.33 11.26 -22.04
N CYS A 12 5.17 11.69 -21.53
CA CYS A 12 3.94 10.89 -21.56
C CYS A 12 3.40 10.73 -22.99
N ASP A 13 3.50 11.80 -23.79
CA ASP A 13 3.02 11.85 -25.15
C ASP A 13 3.81 12.88 -25.99
N LEU A 14 3.71 12.78 -27.31
CA LEU A 14 4.44 13.57 -28.31
C LEU A 14 3.49 14.39 -29.22
N GLU A 15 2.20 14.50 -28.91
CA GLU A 15 1.22 15.22 -29.77
C GLU A 15 1.64 16.66 -30.09
N GLU A 16 2.32 17.33 -29.15
CA GLU A 16 2.76 18.72 -29.29
C GLU A 16 4.17 18.87 -29.92
N ALA A 17 4.82 17.77 -30.28
CA ALA A 17 6.17 17.79 -30.84
C ALA A 17 6.15 17.74 -32.37
N SER A 18 6.85 18.68 -33.03
CA SER A 18 6.98 18.62 -34.49
C SER A 18 7.79 17.39 -34.92
N PRO A 19 7.43 16.71 -36.04
CA PRO A 19 8.19 15.57 -36.56
C PRO A 19 9.68 15.90 -36.79
N ALA A 20 9.98 17.15 -37.16
CA ALA A 20 11.35 17.63 -37.34
C ALA A 20 12.16 17.65 -36.02
N THR A 21 11.51 17.90 -34.88
CA THR A 21 12.16 17.91 -33.55
C THR A 21 12.50 16.49 -33.11
N VAL A 22 11.56 15.55 -33.21
CA VAL A 22 11.74 14.18 -32.72
C VAL A 22 12.61 13.32 -33.64
N SER A 23 12.74 13.67 -34.93
CA SER A 23 13.57 12.94 -35.90
C SER A 23 15.07 12.86 -35.53
N ARG A 24 15.54 13.79 -34.69
CA ARG A 24 16.95 13.90 -34.28
C ARG A 24 17.25 13.19 -32.96
N CYS A 25 16.25 12.57 -32.35
CA CYS A 25 16.35 11.87 -31.07
C CYS A 25 16.11 10.37 -31.25
N GLY A 26 16.82 9.55 -30.47
CA GLY A 26 16.47 8.14 -30.33
C GLY A 26 15.22 8.02 -29.46
N MET A 27 14.11 7.54 -30.03
CA MET A 27 12.84 7.38 -29.32
C MET A 27 12.68 5.93 -28.87
N ILE A 28 12.50 5.73 -27.56
CA ILE A 28 12.19 4.43 -26.97
C ILE A 28 10.72 4.47 -26.54
N TYR A 29 9.88 3.72 -27.24
CA TYR A 29 8.49 3.55 -26.85
C TYR A 29 8.42 2.43 -25.80
N MET A 30 7.84 2.74 -24.64
CA MET A 30 7.60 1.76 -23.59
C MET A 30 6.10 1.55 -23.46
N GLU A 31 5.62 0.34 -23.67
CA GLU A 31 4.23 0.01 -23.42
C GLU A 31 4.03 -0.28 -21.93
N SER A 32 3.47 0.69 -21.20
CA SER A 32 3.24 0.59 -19.75
C SER A 32 2.32 -0.58 -19.36
N LYS A 33 1.55 -1.13 -20.31
CA LYS A 33 0.68 -2.31 -20.12
C LYS A 33 1.49 -3.61 -20.06
N GLU A 34 2.65 -3.68 -20.71
CA GLU A 34 3.50 -4.87 -20.71
C GLU A 34 4.36 -4.96 -19.43
N LEU A 35 4.69 -3.83 -18.82
CA LEU A 35 5.48 -3.81 -17.58
C LEU A 35 4.71 -4.46 -16.41
N GLY A 36 3.39 -4.31 -16.37
CA GLY A 36 2.53 -4.94 -15.36
C GLY A 36 2.89 -4.58 -13.91
N TRP A 37 2.28 -5.29 -12.96
CA TRP A 37 2.51 -5.07 -11.53
C TRP A 37 3.62 -5.97 -10.94
N ARG A 38 4.00 -7.04 -11.64
CA ARG A 38 4.96 -8.04 -11.16
C ARG A 38 6.37 -7.48 -10.91
N PRO A 39 6.97 -6.68 -11.82
CA PRO A 39 8.28 -6.09 -11.56
C PRO A 39 8.28 -5.17 -10.32
N LEU A 40 7.15 -4.53 -10.02
CA LEU A 40 7.01 -3.70 -8.81
C LEU A 40 6.97 -4.56 -7.55
N LYS A 41 6.25 -5.68 -7.57
CA LYS A 41 6.26 -6.69 -6.49
C LYS A 41 7.67 -7.24 -6.30
N ASP A 42 8.33 -7.68 -7.37
CA ASP A 42 9.66 -8.30 -7.30
C ASP A 42 10.70 -7.34 -6.71
N SER A 43 10.71 -6.09 -7.20
CA SER A 43 11.57 -5.01 -6.68
C SER A 43 11.30 -4.73 -5.20
N TYR A 44 10.01 -4.69 -4.80
CA TYR A 44 9.64 -4.48 -3.41
C TYR A 44 10.09 -5.64 -2.50
N LEU A 45 9.83 -6.89 -2.90
CA LEU A 45 10.25 -8.08 -2.15
C LEU A 45 11.77 -8.15 -2.02
N ALA A 46 12.52 -7.67 -3.02
CA ALA A 46 13.97 -7.54 -2.94
C ALA A 46 14.41 -6.47 -1.92
N SER A 47 13.68 -5.35 -1.83
CA SER A 47 13.98 -4.22 -0.93
C SER A 47 13.65 -4.44 0.55
N LEU A 48 12.99 -5.56 0.90
CA LEU A 48 12.59 -5.84 2.29
C LEU A 48 13.81 -6.01 3.22
N PRO A 49 13.68 -5.67 4.52
CA PRO A 49 14.73 -5.82 5.52
C PRO A 49 15.27 -7.26 5.65
N GLY A 50 16.48 -7.40 6.20
CA GLY A 50 17.14 -8.70 6.41
C GLY A 50 16.38 -9.63 7.36
N ALA A 51 15.65 -9.05 8.31
CA ALA A 51 14.74 -9.74 9.21
C ALA A 51 13.67 -10.58 8.49
N VAL A 52 13.32 -10.24 7.24
CA VAL A 52 12.42 -11.04 6.41
C VAL A 52 13.23 -12.07 5.63
N LYS A 53 13.27 -13.29 6.17
CA LYS A 53 13.96 -14.44 5.56
C LYS A 53 13.39 -14.80 4.18
N PRO A 54 14.16 -15.48 3.31
CA PRO A 54 13.72 -15.89 1.98
C PRO A 54 12.40 -16.68 1.96
N GLU A 55 12.17 -17.56 2.94
CA GLU A 55 10.97 -18.38 3.06
C GLU A 55 9.71 -17.52 3.24
N VAL A 56 9.83 -16.47 4.06
CA VAL A 56 8.75 -15.51 4.30
C VAL A 56 8.50 -14.64 3.06
N ARG A 57 9.55 -14.24 2.33
CA ARG A 57 9.42 -13.52 1.06
C ARG A 57 8.69 -14.36 0.01
N GLN A 58 9.01 -15.65 -0.08
CA GLN A 58 8.33 -16.58 -0.97
C GLN A 58 6.86 -16.78 -0.59
N MET A 59 6.55 -16.84 0.71
CA MET A 59 5.17 -16.85 1.17
C MET A 59 4.42 -15.59 0.73
N MET A 60 5.01 -14.39 0.89
CA MET A 60 4.40 -13.14 0.44
C MET A 60 4.15 -13.15 -1.07
N ASP A 61 5.12 -13.61 -1.85
CA ASP A 61 5.01 -13.76 -3.31
C ASP A 61 3.81 -14.63 -3.70
N HIS A 62 3.71 -15.83 -3.13
CA HIS A 62 2.60 -16.75 -3.40
C HIS A 62 1.23 -16.16 -3.03
N VAL A 63 1.14 -15.45 -1.89
CA VAL A 63 -0.12 -14.83 -1.46
C VAL A 63 -0.51 -13.66 -2.38
N ILE A 64 0.46 -12.84 -2.82
CA ILE A 64 0.22 -11.73 -3.74
C ILE A 64 -0.19 -12.25 -5.12
N GLU A 65 0.52 -13.24 -5.69
CA GLU A 65 0.17 -13.85 -6.97
C GLU A 65 -1.17 -14.59 -6.94
N TRP A 66 -1.59 -15.09 -5.78
CA TRP A 66 -2.92 -15.69 -5.63
C TRP A 66 -4.03 -14.64 -5.59
N LEU A 67 -3.86 -13.58 -4.80
CA LEU A 67 -4.93 -12.59 -4.57
C LEU A 67 -5.04 -11.57 -5.70
N LEU A 68 -3.91 -11.04 -6.18
CA LEU A 68 -3.90 -9.82 -6.98
C LEU A 68 -4.45 -9.98 -8.40
N PRO A 69 -4.08 -11.02 -9.20
CA PRO A 69 -4.64 -11.21 -10.55
C PRO A 69 -6.17 -11.29 -10.61
N PRO A 70 -6.85 -12.16 -9.83
CA PRO A 70 -8.32 -12.24 -9.89
C PRO A 70 -8.98 -10.96 -9.39
N LEU A 71 -8.40 -10.26 -8.42
CA LEU A 71 -8.93 -8.98 -7.93
C LEU A 71 -8.80 -7.87 -8.96
N LEU A 72 -7.65 -7.73 -9.62
CA LEU A 72 -7.45 -6.77 -10.71
C LEU A 72 -8.42 -7.05 -11.86
N LYS A 73 -8.53 -8.31 -12.29
CA LYS A 73 -9.47 -8.72 -13.35
C LYS A 73 -10.92 -8.40 -12.98
N PHE A 74 -11.31 -8.60 -11.72
CA PHE A 74 -12.66 -8.27 -11.26
C PHE A 74 -12.90 -6.76 -11.28
N VAL A 75 -11.96 -5.98 -10.73
CA VAL A 75 -12.06 -4.52 -10.66
C VAL A 75 -12.13 -3.90 -12.06
N MET A 76 -11.27 -4.33 -12.97
CA MET A 76 -11.24 -3.80 -14.35
C MET A 76 -12.49 -4.16 -15.17
N ASN A 77 -13.09 -5.33 -14.95
CA ASN A 77 -14.20 -5.83 -15.78
C ASN A 77 -15.59 -5.60 -15.17
N ARG A 78 -15.70 -5.43 -13.86
CA ARG A 78 -16.99 -5.42 -13.14
C ARG A 78 -17.21 -4.17 -12.30
N CYS A 79 -16.17 -3.44 -11.93
CA CYS A 79 -16.31 -2.23 -11.11
C CYS A 79 -16.39 -0.97 -11.99
N LYS A 80 -17.13 0.01 -11.50
CA LYS A 80 -17.13 1.37 -12.05
C LYS A 80 -16.12 2.22 -11.30
N PHE A 81 -15.22 2.85 -12.04
CA PHE A 81 -14.23 3.76 -11.50
C PHE A 81 -14.82 5.17 -11.33
N MET A 82 -14.41 5.85 -10.27
CA MET A 82 -14.70 7.28 -10.07
C MET A 82 -13.77 8.17 -10.91
N ILE A 83 -12.57 7.67 -11.20
CA ILE A 83 -11.52 8.34 -11.98
C ILE A 83 -10.87 7.30 -12.90
N GLN A 84 -10.66 7.64 -14.17
CA GLN A 84 -9.96 6.78 -15.12
C GLN A 84 -8.53 6.50 -14.63
N THR A 85 -8.17 5.22 -14.46
CA THR A 85 -6.90 4.82 -13.84
C THR A 85 -6.34 3.58 -14.53
N SER A 86 -5.01 3.51 -14.71
CA SER A 86 -4.31 2.32 -15.22
C SER A 86 -4.06 1.31 -14.09
N GLU A 87 -3.83 0.03 -14.41
CA GLU A 87 -3.52 -1.01 -13.41
C GLU A 87 -2.31 -0.64 -12.53
N LEU A 88 -1.31 -0.03 -13.16
CA LEU A 88 -0.10 0.47 -12.52
C LEU A 88 -0.41 1.62 -11.55
N HIS A 89 -1.35 2.50 -11.92
CA HIS A 89 -1.85 3.58 -11.06
C HIS A 89 -2.74 3.07 -9.92
N LEU A 90 -3.50 1.99 -10.13
CA LEU A 90 -4.28 1.30 -9.08
C LEU A 90 -3.37 0.65 -8.04
N PHE A 91 -2.20 0.16 -8.47
CA PHE A 91 -1.16 -0.34 -7.56
C PHE A 91 -0.37 0.80 -6.89
N GLN A 92 -0.25 1.95 -7.58
CA GLN A 92 0.33 3.19 -7.07
C GLN A 92 -0.75 4.00 -6.34
N VAL A 93 -0.75 5.32 -6.36
CA VAL A 93 -1.75 6.26 -5.78
C VAL A 93 -2.24 6.19 -4.32
N GLN A 94 -2.26 5.09 -3.58
CA GLN A 94 -3.16 5.02 -2.41
C GLN A 94 -2.51 5.13 -1.00
N THR A 95 -1.45 5.93 -0.81
CA THR A 95 -0.84 6.14 0.54
C THR A 95 -1.37 7.35 1.32
N ILE A 96 -2.30 8.17 0.80
CA ILE A 96 -2.62 9.44 1.47
C ILE A 96 -3.65 9.31 2.62
N PHE A 97 -4.36 8.17 2.76
CA PHE A 97 -5.46 8.10 3.73
C PHE A 97 -5.21 7.29 5.02
N ILE A 98 -4.17 6.44 5.10
CA ILE A 98 -3.92 5.61 6.32
C ILE A 98 -2.60 5.99 7.04
N LEU A 99 -1.75 6.83 6.44
CA LEU A 99 -0.56 7.37 7.13
C LEU A 99 -0.87 8.51 8.12
N LYS A 100 -2.12 8.94 8.25
CA LYS A 100 -2.57 9.73 9.41
C LYS A 100 -3.23 8.81 10.42
N ASN A 101 -2.46 7.83 10.90
CA ASN A 101 -2.79 7.12 12.13
C ASN A 101 -2.84 8.15 13.28
N PRO A 102 -3.98 8.32 13.97
CA PRO A 102 -4.09 9.24 15.12
C PRO A 102 -3.25 8.82 16.34
N GLN A 103 -2.63 7.64 16.32
CA GLN A 103 -1.84 7.11 17.43
C GLN A 103 -0.48 7.82 17.63
N THR A 104 -0.03 8.69 16.71
CA THR A 104 1.16 9.56 16.92
C THR A 104 0.87 10.88 17.66
N LYS A 105 -0.21 10.97 18.45
CA LYS A 105 -0.56 12.19 19.21
C LYS A 105 0.42 12.55 20.34
N GLN A 106 1.36 11.69 20.73
CA GLN A 106 2.31 12.02 21.81
C GLN A 106 3.53 12.85 21.37
N ASN A 107 3.86 12.94 20.08
CA ASN A 107 5.05 13.68 19.62
C ASN A 107 4.76 14.97 18.84
N GLN A 108 3.52 15.46 18.82
CA GLN A 108 3.13 16.66 18.06
C GLN A 108 2.79 17.90 18.90
N GLN A 109 2.89 17.84 20.23
CA GLN A 109 2.54 18.99 21.10
C GLN A 109 3.63 20.07 21.24
N GLN A 110 4.79 19.96 20.59
CA GLN A 110 5.87 20.96 20.73
C GLN A 110 6.02 21.99 19.60
N ALA A 111 5.13 22.04 18.60
CA ALA A 111 5.35 22.89 17.42
C ALA A 111 4.25 23.89 17.04
N TRP A 112 3.29 24.20 17.91
CA TRP A 112 2.27 25.23 17.61
C TRP A 112 2.43 26.46 18.51
N THR A 113 3.12 27.48 18.00
CA THR A 113 2.92 28.87 18.44
C THR A 113 2.60 29.76 17.23
N PRO A 114 1.76 30.82 17.38
CA PRO A 114 1.10 31.48 16.24
C PRO A 114 1.98 32.46 15.44
N ASN A 115 3.28 32.58 15.71
CA ASN A 115 4.08 33.72 15.26
C ASN A 115 5.17 33.42 14.21
N ASN A 116 5.22 32.22 13.62
CA ASN A 116 6.19 31.91 12.55
C ASN A 116 5.51 31.74 11.18
N LEU A 117 5.10 32.87 10.59
CA LEU A 117 4.81 32.97 9.15
C LEU A 117 6.12 33.05 8.37
N THR A 118 6.86 31.94 8.32
CA THR A 118 7.90 31.75 7.32
C THR A 118 8.02 30.27 7.03
N TYR A 119 7.36 29.82 5.96
CA TYR A 119 7.62 28.51 5.39
C TYR A 119 9.01 28.53 4.76
N PRO A 120 9.96 27.65 5.12
CA PRO A 120 11.05 27.34 4.22
C PRO A 120 10.50 26.35 3.19
N LEU A 121 10.02 26.88 2.07
CA LEU A 121 10.05 26.18 0.78
C LEU A 121 11.52 26.01 0.39
N ALA A 122 12.19 25.05 1.02
CA ALA A 122 13.50 24.56 0.62
C ALA A 122 13.60 23.13 1.10
N ILE A 123 13.14 22.20 0.25
CA ILE A 123 13.62 20.82 0.30
C ILE A 123 15.10 20.93 -0.09
N HIS A 124 15.97 21.13 0.90
CA HIS A 124 17.39 20.85 0.73
C HIS A 124 17.48 19.33 0.54
N ILE A 125 17.55 18.92 -0.71
CA ILE A 125 17.84 17.55 -1.11
C ILE A 125 19.30 17.31 -0.70
N ASP A 126 19.49 16.65 0.43
CA ASP A 126 20.78 16.04 0.73
C ASP A 126 20.95 14.84 -0.23
N ASN A 127 21.79 15.06 -1.24
CA ASN A 127 22.05 14.16 -2.37
C ASN A 127 23.01 13.00 -2.01
N SER A 128 23.15 12.65 -0.73
CA SER A 128 24.15 11.68 -0.26
C SER A 128 23.63 10.27 0.01
N GLN A 129 22.34 9.98 -0.20
CA GLN A 129 21.81 8.62 -0.20
C GLN A 129 20.93 8.39 -1.43
N GLN A 130 21.47 7.63 -2.38
CA GLN A 130 20.90 7.32 -3.68
C GLN A 130 19.75 6.29 -3.56
N HIS A 131 18.60 6.71 -3.00
CA HIS A 131 17.34 6.00 -3.18
C HIS A 131 16.32 6.95 -3.82
N SER A 132 16.12 6.77 -5.13
CA SER A 132 15.22 7.58 -5.96
C SER A 132 13.78 7.61 -5.41
N PRO A 133 13.17 8.79 -5.20
CA PRO A 133 11.81 8.90 -4.68
C PRO A 133 10.79 8.82 -5.82
N LYS A 134 10.58 7.64 -6.42
CA LYS A 134 9.53 7.43 -7.43
C LYS A 134 8.92 6.03 -7.29
N LEU A 135 7.58 5.96 -7.26
CA LEU A 135 6.74 4.80 -7.62
C LEU A 135 6.29 3.78 -6.54
N PHE A 136 5.78 4.21 -5.38
CA PHE A 136 5.45 3.27 -4.28
C PHE A 136 4.18 3.66 -3.52
N SER A 137 3.05 2.96 -3.68
CA SER A 137 1.84 3.31 -2.92
C SER A 137 1.08 2.14 -2.28
N PHE A 138 0.92 0.98 -2.93
CA PHE A 138 0.65 -0.28 -2.23
C PHE A 138 1.81 -0.63 -1.27
N THR A 139 3.03 -0.50 -1.78
CA THR A 139 4.25 -0.78 -1.03
C THR A 139 4.40 0.13 0.17
N ARG A 140 3.98 1.41 0.12
CA ARG A 140 4.04 2.31 1.28
C ARG A 140 3.03 1.99 2.36
N LEU A 141 1.82 1.52 2.02
CA LEU A 141 0.86 1.11 3.02
C LEU A 141 1.31 -0.20 3.68
N LEU A 142 1.82 -1.14 2.88
CA LEU A 142 2.52 -2.32 3.39
C LEU A 142 3.69 -1.90 4.30
N ASP A 143 4.54 -0.98 3.85
CA ASP A 143 5.69 -0.45 4.58
C ASP A 143 5.32 0.20 5.92
N ALA A 144 4.24 0.99 5.95
CA ALA A 144 3.69 1.60 7.16
C ALA A 144 3.26 0.56 8.22
N HIS A 145 2.95 -0.65 7.78
CA HIS A 145 2.61 -1.75 8.68
C HIS A 145 3.83 -2.62 9.04
N LEU A 146 5.03 -2.38 8.48
CA LEU A 146 6.27 -3.13 8.73
C LEU A 146 7.23 -2.49 9.74
N ASP A 147 6.85 -1.41 10.43
CA ASP A 147 7.73 -0.73 11.39
C ASP A 147 8.34 -1.69 12.44
N GLU A 148 7.53 -2.61 12.99
CA GLU A 148 8.00 -3.62 13.95
C GLU A 148 9.05 -4.58 13.36
N VAL A 149 8.94 -4.88 12.06
CA VAL A 149 9.90 -5.76 11.35
C VAL A 149 11.22 -5.03 11.13
N ARG A 150 11.18 -3.72 10.91
CA ARG A 150 12.36 -2.87 10.79
C ARG A 150 13.06 -2.67 12.13
N GLU A 151 12.29 -2.50 13.20
CA GLU A 151 12.83 -2.43 14.56
C GLU A 151 13.50 -3.76 14.96
N ALA A 152 12.95 -4.89 14.53
CA ALA A 152 13.55 -6.22 14.74
C ALA A 152 14.86 -6.44 13.97
N ASP A 153 15.11 -5.70 12.89
CA ASP A 153 16.33 -5.78 12.07
C ASP A 153 17.52 -5.03 12.72
N LYS A 154 17.25 -4.18 13.72
CA LYS A 154 18.31 -3.49 14.47
C LYS A 154 19.14 -4.49 15.30
N PRO A 155 20.42 -4.22 15.58
CA PRO A 155 21.29 -5.15 16.33
C PRO A 155 20.77 -5.53 17.73
N LEU A 156 19.99 -4.65 18.36
CA LEU A 156 19.30 -4.87 19.65
C LEU A 156 17.77 -4.99 19.51
N GLY A 157 17.29 -5.23 18.28
CA GLY A 157 15.87 -5.35 17.98
C GLY A 157 15.22 -6.55 18.67
N PRO A 158 13.91 -6.47 18.97
CA PRO A 158 13.17 -7.61 19.50
C PRO A 158 13.14 -8.74 18.46
N LYS A 159 13.52 -9.95 18.87
CA LYS A 159 13.40 -11.13 18.00
C LYS A 159 11.93 -11.49 17.81
N ILE A 160 11.44 -11.34 16.58
CA ILE A 160 10.10 -11.78 16.18
C ILE A 160 10.18 -13.24 15.71
N SER A 161 9.28 -14.09 16.21
CA SER A 161 9.14 -15.48 15.73
C SER A 161 8.69 -15.50 14.27
N GLU A 162 9.24 -16.42 13.48
CA GLU A 162 8.95 -16.57 12.05
C GLU A 162 7.46 -16.85 11.77
N ASP A 163 6.81 -17.63 12.62
CA ASP A 163 5.36 -17.85 12.53
C ASP A 163 4.59 -16.56 12.78
N LYS A 164 4.97 -15.79 13.81
CA LYS A 164 4.34 -14.49 14.11
C LYS A 164 4.49 -13.51 12.94
N LEU A 165 5.67 -13.46 12.34
CA LEU A 165 5.96 -12.63 11.17
C LEU A 165 5.11 -13.06 9.96
N THR A 166 5.00 -14.37 9.73
CA THR A 166 4.18 -14.94 8.65
C THR A 166 2.72 -14.53 8.78
N TYR A 167 2.12 -14.70 9.96
CA TYR A 167 0.76 -14.27 10.22
C TYR A 167 0.60 -12.76 10.02
N LEU A 168 1.47 -11.96 10.65
CA LEU A 168 1.44 -10.50 10.53
C LEU A 168 1.45 -10.05 9.07
N LEU A 169 2.35 -10.58 8.25
CA LEU A 169 2.44 -10.20 6.84
C LEU A 169 1.21 -10.60 6.03
N GLN A 170 0.67 -11.80 6.25
CA GLN A 170 -0.56 -12.23 5.59
C GLN A 170 -1.75 -11.33 5.97
N TYR A 171 -1.84 -10.94 7.24
CA TYR A 171 -2.83 -9.98 7.71
C TYR A 171 -2.68 -8.63 7.04
N VAL A 172 -1.46 -8.10 6.99
CA VAL A 172 -1.21 -6.80 6.36
C VAL A 172 -1.57 -6.86 4.88
N ILE A 173 -1.18 -7.90 4.13
CA ILE A 173 -1.58 -8.07 2.74
C ILE A 173 -3.12 -8.10 2.61
N THR A 174 -3.79 -8.87 3.47
CA THR A 174 -5.26 -9.02 3.48
C THR A 174 -5.98 -7.71 3.86
N PHE A 175 -5.38 -6.88 4.71
CA PHE A 175 -5.92 -5.59 5.08
C PHE A 175 -5.69 -4.56 3.97
N VAL A 176 -4.45 -4.44 3.49
CA VAL A 176 -4.02 -3.41 2.54
C VAL A 176 -4.65 -3.58 1.16
N LEU A 177 -4.85 -4.81 0.69
CA LEU A 177 -5.36 -5.06 -0.67
C LEU A 177 -6.74 -4.44 -0.94
N PRO A 178 -7.78 -4.66 -0.12
CA PRO A 178 -9.09 -4.01 -0.30
C PRO A 178 -9.02 -2.49 -0.28
N TRP A 179 -8.22 -1.91 0.61
CA TRP A 179 -8.05 -0.46 0.71
C TRP A 179 -7.31 0.11 -0.50
N SER A 180 -6.37 -0.64 -1.08
CA SER A 180 -5.68 -0.25 -2.30
C SER A 180 -6.61 -0.26 -3.52
N LEU A 181 -7.32 -1.37 -3.78
CA LEU A 181 -8.17 -1.53 -4.97
C LEU A 181 -9.55 -0.86 -4.84
N GLY A 182 -10.08 -0.77 -3.63
CA GLY A 182 -11.40 -0.24 -3.32
C GLY A 182 -11.50 1.28 -3.38
N SER A 183 -10.37 1.96 -3.31
CA SER A 183 -10.27 3.41 -3.20
C SER A 183 -10.73 4.17 -4.45
N THR A 184 -10.47 3.64 -5.64
CA THR A 184 -10.77 4.28 -6.94
C THR A 184 -12.14 3.90 -7.50
N ILE A 185 -12.80 2.91 -6.89
CA ILE A 185 -14.10 2.39 -7.34
C ILE A 185 -15.27 2.99 -6.55
N THR A 186 -16.44 3.09 -7.18
CA THR A 186 -17.64 3.66 -6.57
C THR A 186 -18.14 2.84 -5.38
N GLY A 187 -18.94 3.45 -4.48
CA GLY A 187 -19.51 2.75 -3.32
C GLY A 187 -20.34 1.50 -3.68
N ALA A 188 -21.09 1.53 -4.79
CA ALA A 188 -21.79 0.34 -5.30
C ALA A 188 -20.82 -0.76 -5.74
N SER A 189 -19.72 -0.39 -6.41
CA SER A 189 -18.66 -1.31 -6.83
C SER A 189 -17.90 -1.89 -5.64
N ARG A 190 -17.69 -1.12 -4.57
CA ARG A 190 -17.09 -1.60 -3.31
C ARG A 190 -17.88 -2.75 -2.69
N ARG A 191 -19.21 -2.74 -2.78
CA ARG A 191 -20.05 -3.87 -2.29
C ARG A 191 -19.85 -5.14 -3.11
N MET A 192 -19.78 -5.00 -4.44
CA MET A 192 -19.52 -6.14 -5.32
C MET A 192 -18.09 -6.68 -5.12
N PHE A 193 -17.12 -5.77 -4.97
CA PHE A 193 -15.73 -6.11 -4.69
C PHE A 193 -15.59 -6.83 -3.35
N ASP A 194 -16.21 -6.33 -2.28
CA ASP A 194 -16.20 -6.95 -0.96
C ASP A 194 -16.68 -8.41 -1.01
N GLN A 195 -17.81 -8.66 -1.67
CA GLN A 195 -18.35 -10.02 -1.82
C GLN A 195 -17.39 -10.94 -2.59
N PHE A 196 -16.80 -10.45 -3.68
CA PHE A 196 -15.84 -11.21 -4.47
C PHE A 196 -14.55 -11.48 -3.68
N TYR A 197 -14.01 -10.46 -3.01
CA TYR A 197 -12.81 -10.52 -2.19
C TYR A 197 -12.95 -11.55 -1.07
N ARG A 198 -14.07 -11.55 -0.35
CA ARG A 198 -14.34 -12.52 0.73
C ARG A 198 -14.48 -13.94 0.19
N LYS A 199 -15.12 -14.14 -0.97
CA LYS A 199 -15.17 -15.45 -1.64
C LYS A 199 -13.78 -15.94 -2.02
N LEU A 200 -12.92 -15.04 -2.51
CA LEU A 200 -11.54 -15.36 -2.87
C LEU A 200 -10.74 -15.80 -1.64
N LEU A 201 -10.80 -15.06 -0.53
CA LEU A 201 -10.13 -15.43 0.72
C LEU A 201 -10.58 -16.80 1.28
N GLN A 202 -11.84 -17.17 1.03
CA GLN A 202 -12.40 -18.47 1.41
C GLN A 202 -12.03 -19.60 0.43
N GLY A 203 -11.30 -19.31 -0.65
CA GLY A 203 -10.95 -20.27 -1.70
C GLY A 203 -12.14 -20.72 -2.55
N LYS A 204 -13.21 -19.91 -2.61
CA LYS A 204 -14.47 -20.22 -3.33
C LYS A 204 -14.54 -19.57 -4.71
N VAL A 205 -13.41 -19.23 -5.31
CA VAL A 205 -13.31 -18.65 -6.66
C VAL A 205 -12.63 -19.66 -7.58
N ASP A 206 -13.34 -20.04 -8.64
CA ASP A 206 -12.84 -21.02 -9.60
C ASP A 206 -11.57 -20.53 -10.28
N GLY A 207 -10.58 -21.43 -10.43
CA GLY A 207 -9.29 -21.11 -11.04
C GLY A 207 -8.36 -20.28 -10.14
N SER A 208 -8.67 -20.09 -8.87
CA SER A 208 -7.79 -19.41 -7.89
C SER A 208 -7.75 -20.17 -6.56
N PRO A 209 -7.20 -21.40 -6.54
CA PRO A 209 -7.15 -22.23 -5.34
C PRO A 209 -6.32 -21.54 -4.24
N LYS A 210 -6.80 -21.64 -2.99
CA LYS A 210 -6.11 -21.07 -1.83
C LYS A 210 -4.75 -21.76 -1.65
N PRO A 211 -3.63 -21.01 -1.60
CA PRO A 211 -2.30 -21.60 -1.43
C PRO A 211 -2.13 -22.14 -0.01
N GLU A 212 -1.36 -23.22 0.12
CA GLU A 212 -1.05 -23.86 1.41
C GLU A 212 -0.29 -22.91 2.37
N SER A 213 0.44 -21.96 1.80
CA SER A 213 1.16 -20.94 2.56
C SER A 213 0.21 -19.96 3.27
N PHE A 214 -1.05 -19.83 2.87
CA PHE A 214 -2.02 -18.91 3.47
C PHE A 214 -2.70 -19.53 4.70
N LYS A 215 -2.20 -19.15 5.89
CA LYS A 215 -2.55 -19.75 7.19
C LYS A 215 -3.73 -19.07 7.89
N LEU A 216 -4.25 -17.95 7.39
CA LEU A 216 -5.38 -17.25 8.03
C LEU A 216 -6.65 -18.12 8.04
N THR A 217 -7.22 -18.28 9.24
CA THR A 217 -8.47 -19.03 9.49
C THR A 217 -9.69 -18.11 9.46
N LYS A 218 -10.91 -18.66 9.44
CA LYS A 218 -12.15 -17.85 9.31
C LYS A 218 -12.27 -16.77 10.39
N GLY A 219 -11.90 -17.07 11.64
CA GLY A 219 -11.95 -16.09 12.75
C GLY A 219 -10.90 -14.98 12.66
N MET A 220 -9.94 -15.11 11.74
CA MET A 220 -8.86 -14.17 11.48
C MET A 220 -9.11 -13.34 10.22
N LEU A 221 -10.12 -13.69 9.42
CA LEU A 221 -10.52 -12.88 8.28
C LEU A 221 -11.42 -11.71 8.72
N PRO A 222 -11.56 -10.66 7.89
CA PRO A 222 -12.45 -9.55 8.19
C PRO A 222 -13.87 -10.03 8.55
N PRO A 223 -14.54 -9.48 9.58
CA PRO A 223 -15.88 -9.91 9.98
C PRO A 223 -16.89 -9.78 8.84
N GLU A 224 -17.90 -10.65 8.82
CA GLU A 224 -18.94 -10.67 7.78
C GLU A 224 -20.05 -9.63 8.04
N SER A 225 -20.05 -8.97 9.21
CA SER A 225 -21.05 -7.98 9.64
C SER A 225 -20.79 -6.59 9.04
N GLY A 226 -20.90 -6.45 7.72
CA GLY A 226 -20.65 -5.21 7.01
C GLY A 226 -19.60 -5.37 5.91
N LEU A 227 -19.13 -4.26 5.36
CA LEU A 227 -18.09 -4.26 4.33
C LEU A 227 -16.71 -4.37 5.00
N VAL A 228 -15.73 -4.92 4.28
CA VAL A 228 -14.33 -4.97 4.72
C VAL A 228 -13.78 -3.58 5.07
N TYR A 229 -14.34 -2.53 4.48
CA TYR A 229 -13.99 -1.12 4.74
C TYR A 229 -14.48 -0.59 6.09
N ASP A 230 -15.44 -1.27 6.72
CA ASP A 230 -16.01 -0.87 8.02
C ASP A 230 -15.13 -1.31 9.20
N PHE A 231 -14.06 -2.05 8.91
CA PHE A 231 -13.16 -2.61 9.91
C PHE A 231 -11.72 -2.13 9.74
N ILE A 232 -11.03 -1.99 10.87
CA ILE A 232 -9.58 -1.84 10.94
C ILE A 232 -9.00 -3.06 11.65
N TYR A 233 -7.79 -3.45 11.24
CA TYR A 233 -7.05 -4.49 11.92
C TYR A 233 -6.18 -3.88 13.03
N GLU A 234 -6.38 -4.34 14.27
CA GLU A 234 -5.57 -3.96 15.41
C GLU A 234 -4.46 -4.99 15.63
N LYS A 235 -3.20 -4.55 15.50
CA LYS A 235 -2.03 -5.44 15.59
C LYS A 235 -1.78 -5.98 16.99
N GLU A 236 -2.07 -5.19 18.02
CA GLU A 236 -1.81 -5.54 19.42
C GLU A 236 -2.68 -6.69 19.90
N THR A 237 -3.99 -6.61 19.62
CA THR A 237 -4.96 -7.64 20.02
C THR A 237 -5.15 -8.72 18.95
N GLN A 238 -4.62 -8.51 17.74
CA GLN A 238 -4.80 -9.35 16.56
C GLN A 238 -6.26 -9.57 16.20
N ARG A 239 -7.06 -8.50 16.29
CA ARG A 239 -8.51 -8.53 16.05
C ARG A 239 -8.92 -7.47 15.05
N TRP A 240 -10.05 -7.74 14.41
CA TRP A 240 -10.74 -6.76 13.59
C TRP A 240 -11.69 -5.96 14.47
N LEU A 241 -11.54 -4.65 14.45
CA LEU A 241 -12.40 -3.71 15.17
C LEU A 241 -13.25 -2.95 14.17
N SER A 242 -14.52 -2.68 14.51
CA SER A 242 -15.35 -1.76 13.74
C SER A 242 -14.85 -0.34 13.94
N TRP A 243 -14.82 0.47 12.88
CA TRP A 243 -14.51 1.90 13.00
C TRP A 243 -15.43 2.62 14.01
N HIS A 244 -16.68 2.15 14.15
CA HIS A 244 -17.64 2.71 15.11
C HIS A 244 -17.20 2.49 16.56
N ASP A 245 -16.61 1.32 16.86
CA ASP A 245 -16.20 0.97 18.23
C ASP A 245 -15.02 1.85 18.68
N ILE A 246 -14.12 2.18 17.75
CA ILE A 246 -12.94 3.02 18.00
C ILE A 246 -13.32 4.47 18.23
N ILE A 247 -14.19 5.03 17.38
CA ILE A 247 -14.63 6.43 17.50
C ILE A 247 -15.35 6.67 18.83
N ASN A 248 -16.13 5.68 19.30
CA ASN A 248 -16.84 5.78 20.57
C ASN A 248 -15.88 5.76 21.77
N GLN A 249 -14.77 5.03 21.68
CA GLN A 249 -13.73 5.05 22.73
C GLN A 249 -13.00 6.39 22.80
N GLU A 250 -12.65 7.01 21.66
CA GLU A 250 -11.96 8.31 21.62
C GLU A 250 -12.85 9.49 22.07
N ARG A 251 -14.16 9.46 21.80
CA ARG A 251 -15.08 10.54 22.21
C ARG A 251 -15.37 10.59 23.71
N LEU A 252 -15.08 9.52 24.45
CA LEU A 252 -15.38 9.42 25.88
C LEU A 252 -14.26 9.92 26.80
N SER A 253 -13.08 10.28 26.27
CA SER A 253 -12.03 10.94 27.05
C SER A 253 -12.16 12.47 26.95
N ILE A 254 -13.18 13.04 27.62
CA ILE A 254 -13.17 14.48 27.91
C ILE A 254 -12.14 14.68 29.03
N PRO A 255 -11.08 15.49 28.84
CA PRO A 255 -10.17 15.83 29.91
C PRO A 255 -10.96 16.43 31.08
N SER A 256 -10.70 15.96 32.30
CA SER A 256 -11.43 16.36 33.52
C SER A 256 -11.29 17.86 33.86
N ASP A 257 -10.46 18.59 33.12
CA ASP A 257 -10.20 20.02 33.17
C ASP A 257 -10.92 20.85 32.08
N ALA A 258 -11.69 20.22 31.19
CA ALA A 258 -12.45 20.94 30.17
C ALA A 258 -13.59 21.77 30.81
N GLN A 259 -13.41 23.09 30.88
CA GLN A 259 -14.48 24.01 31.29
C GLN A 259 -15.48 24.20 30.14
N VAL A 260 -16.76 23.99 30.45
CA VAL A 260 -17.93 24.26 29.58
C VAL A 260 -18.32 25.73 29.67
#